data_AF-A0A3G9IAP1-F1
#
_entry.id   AF-A0A3G9IAP1-F1
#
_cell.length_a   1.000
_cell.length_b   1.000
_cell.length_c   1.000
_cell.angle_alpha   90.00
_cell.angle_beta   90.00
_cell.angle_gamma   90.00
#
_symmetry.space_group_name_H-M   'P 1'
#
loop_
_entity.id
_entity.type
_entity.pdbx_description
1 polymer ?
#
loop_
_entity_poly.entity_id
_entity_poly.type
_entity_poly.pdbx_seq_one_letter_code
_entity_poly.pdbx_strand_id
1 'polypeptide(L)'
;MLLLTCPWCGPRDETEYHYGGQAHVPYPEDPAALSDEEWAQYLFYRDNPSGPYAERWSHSGGCRKWFNVVRDTRTYDFLAVYKPTDPRPEIEVTR
;
A
#
# COMPACT_ATOMS: atom_id res chain seq x y z
N MET A 1 7.12 -13.98 10.26
CA MET A 1 6.95 -12.67 10.89
C MET A 1 7.71 -11.66 10.07
N LEU A 2 7.00 -10.85 9.28
CA LEU A 2 7.62 -9.83 8.43
C LEU A 2 8.14 -8.66 9.28
N LEU A 3 9.20 -8.02 8.80
CA LEU A 3 9.80 -6.84 9.43
C LEU A 3 9.59 -5.61 8.53
N LEU A 4 8.64 -4.75 8.90
CA LEU A 4 8.34 -3.53 8.16
C LEU A 4 9.09 -2.35 8.76
N THR A 5 9.70 -1.52 7.92
CA THR A 5 10.39 -0.31 8.36
C THR A 5 9.46 0.88 8.31
N CYS A 6 8.82 1.22 9.43
CA CYS A 6 8.03 2.44 9.53
C CYS A 6 8.92 3.67 9.27
N PRO A 7 8.55 4.59 8.34
CA PRO A 7 9.35 5.79 8.02
C PRO A 7 9.63 6.71 9.22
N TRP A 8 8.89 6.54 10.32
CA TRP A 8 9.00 7.36 11.53
C TRP A 8 9.51 6.58 12.75
N CYS A 9 9.28 5.27 12.80
CA CYS A 9 9.56 4.45 13.99
C CYS A 9 10.67 3.41 13.78
N GLY A 10 11.16 3.26 12.54
CA GLY A 10 12.12 2.23 12.17
C GLY A 10 11.51 0.83 12.02
N PRO A 11 12.35 -0.22 11.97
CA PRO A 11 11.91 -1.60 11.82
C PRO A 11 11.04 -2.07 12.97
N ARG A 12 9.86 -2.65 12.67
CA ARG A 12 8.94 -3.27 13.63
C ARG A 12 8.29 -4.51 13.04
N ASP A 13 7.80 -5.36 13.93
CA ASP A 13 7.08 -6.58 13.63
C ASP A 13 5.75 -6.28 12.90
N GLU A 14 5.39 -7.09 11.91
CA GLU A 14 4.14 -6.93 11.13
C GLU A 14 2.88 -6.90 11.99
N THR A 15 2.89 -7.54 13.15
CA THR A 15 1.75 -7.57 14.08
C THR A 15 1.43 -6.20 14.69
N GLU A 16 2.35 -5.24 14.64
CA GLU A 16 2.08 -3.84 15.03
C GLU A 16 1.28 -3.07 13.97
N TYR A 17 1.08 -3.61 12.78
CA TYR A 17 0.51 -2.89 11.65
C TYR A 17 -0.86 -3.40 11.22
N HIS A 18 -1.62 -2.50 10.60
CA HIS A 18 -2.85 -2.84 9.88
C HIS A 18 -2.62 -2.71 8.38
N TYR A 19 -3.03 -3.73 7.64
CA TYR A 19 -2.92 -3.76 6.18
C TYR A 19 -4.04 -2.96 5.52
N GLY A 20 -3.72 -2.15 4.52
CA GLY A 20 -4.70 -1.29 3.82
C GLY A 20 -4.87 -1.55 2.33
N GLY A 21 -4.35 -2.67 1.81
CA GLY A 21 -4.47 -3.03 0.39
C GLY A 21 -3.71 -2.08 -0.54
N GLN A 22 -4.17 -1.98 -1.78
CA GLN A 22 -3.53 -1.21 -2.85
C GLN A 22 -3.23 0.25 -2.45
N ALA A 23 -2.03 0.71 -2.78
CA ALA A 23 -1.68 2.13 -2.73
C ALA A 23 -2.21 2.88 -3.96
N HIS A 24 -2.24 4.21 -3.89
CA HIS A 24 -2.54 5.08 -5.03
C HIS A 24 -3.93 4.93 -5.65
N VAL A 25 -4.92 4.53 -4.85
CA VAL A 25 -6.34 4.61 -5.23
C VAL A 25 -6.97 5.78 -4.49
N PRO A 26 -6.97 7.00 -5.06
CA PRO A 26 -7.56 8.16 -4.42
C PRO A 26 -9.09 8.06 -4.39
N TYR A 27 -9.70 8.74 -3.42
CA TYR A 27 -11.14 8.97 -3.46
C TYR A 27 -11.48 9.83 -4.69
N PRO A 28 -12.55 9.53 -5.44
CA PRO A 28 -12.97 10.37 -6.56
C PRO A 28 -13.27 11.81 -6.09
N GLU A 29 -12.83 12.82 -6.84
CA GLU A 29 -13.03 14.23 -6.48
C GLU A 29 -14.52 14.61 -6.50
N ASP A 30 -15.29 14.06 -7.44
CA ASP A 30 -16.75 14.19 -7.52
C ASP A 30 -17.40 12.81 -7.74
N PRO A 31 -17.72 12.07 -6.66
CA PRO A 31 -18.37 10.76 -6.75
C PRO A 31 -19.75 10.79 -7.41
N ALA A 32 -20.47 11.92 -7.35
CA ALA A 32 -21.82 12.04 -7.90
C ALA A 32 -21.82 12.16 -9.44
N ALA A 33 -20.68 12.51 -10.03
CA ALA A 33 -20.49 12.56 -11.47
C ALA A 33 -20.15 11.19 -12.09
N LEU A 34 -19.83 10.18 -11.27
CA LEU A 34 -19.48 8.85 -11.74
C LEU A 34 -20.73 8.05 -12.12
N SER A 35 -20.59 7.17 -13.11
CA SER A 35 -21.54 6.10 -13.34
C SER A 35 -21.49 5.05 -12.22
N ASP A 36 -22.56 4.27 -12.07
CA ASP A 36 -22.60 3.15 -11.11
C ASP A 36 -21.46 2.15 -11.33
N GLU A 37 -21.02 1.95 -12.58
CA GLU A 37 -19.90 1.07 -12.91
C GLU A 37 -18.57 1.63 -12.40
N GLU A 38 -18.28 2.91 -12.67
CA GLU A 38 -17.06 3.58 -12.18
C GLU A 38 -17.04 3.65 -10.65
N TRP A 39 -18.21 3.89 -10.03
CA TRP A 39 -18.35 3.87 -8.59
C TRP A 39 -18.14 2.46 -8.01
N ALA A 40 -18.66 1.42 -8.67
CA ALA A 40 -18.41 0.04 -8.29
C ALA A 40 -16.93 -0.33 -8.40
N GLN A 41 -16.22 0.15 -9.43
CA GLN A 41 -14.76 0.00 -9.54
C GLN A 41 -14.05 0.62 -8.33
N TYR A 42 -14.41 1.85 -7.95
CA TYR A 42 -13.83 2.48 -6.76
C TYR A 42 -14.16 1.74 -5.45
N LEU A 43 -15.40 1.26 -5.28
CA LEU A 43 -15.83 0.60 -4.05
C LEU A 43 -15.25 -0.81 -3.88
N PHE A 44 -15.18 -1.59 -4.95
CA PHE A 44 -15.00 -3.04 -4.85
C PHE A 44 -13.77 -3.59 -5.58
N TYR A 45 -13.17 -2.85 -6.50
CA TYR A 45 -12.07 -3.36 -7.34
C TYR A 45 -10.72 -2.82 -6.90
N ARG A 46 -9.75 -3.72 -6.70
CA ARG A 46 -8.34 -3.39 -6.45
C ARG A 46 -7.47 -4.38 -7.21
N ASP A 47 -6.29 -3.92 -7.63
CA ASP A 47 -5.30 -4.79 -8.24
C ASP A 47 -4.84 -5.87 -7.25
N ASN A 48 -4.63 -7.08 -7.77
CA ASN A 48 -4.10 -8.21 -7.01
C ASN A 48 -2.98 -8.92 -7.79
N PRO A 49 -1.83 -8.25 -8.02
CA PRO A 49 -0.75 -8.83 -8.81
C PRO A 49 0.02 -9.90 -8.02
N SER A 50 0.51 -10.91 -8.75
CA SER A 50 1.51 -11.86 -8.27
C SER A 50 2.91 -11.33 -8.60
N GLY A 51 3.58 -10.74 -7.62
CA GLY A 51 4.86 -10.03 -7.80
C GLY A 51 4.90 -8.69 -7.06
N PRO A 52 5.74 -7.73 -7.51
CA PRO A 52 5.86 -6.41 -6.87
C PRO A 52 4.52 -5.64 -6.83
N TYR A 53 4.04 -5.37 -5.62
CA TYR A 53 2.77 -4.72 -5.36
C TYR A 53 2.96 -3.46 -4.53
N ALA A 54 2.42 -2.33 -5.01
CA ALA A 54 2.36 -1.10 -4.24
C ALA A 54 1.15 -1.14 -3.31
N GLU A 55 1.41 -1.20 -2.01
CA GLU A 55 0.40 -1.41 -0.97
C GLU A 55 0.57 -0.44 0.19
N ARG A 56 -0.44 -0.36 1.05
CA ARG A 56 -0.52 0.57 2.19
C ARG A 56 -0.49 -0.17 3.51
N TRP A 57 0.18 0.43 4.48
CA TRP A 57 0.22 -0.05 5.85
C TRP A 57 0.03 1.12 6.83
N SER A 58 -0.68 0.86 7.92
CA SER A 58 -0.81 1.77 9.05
C SER A 58 -0.07 1.20 10.25
N HIS A 59 0.81 1.98 10.88
CA HIS A 59 1.50 1.56 12.11
C HIS A 59 0.59 1.69 13.34
N SER A 60 -0.51 0.93 13.36
CA SER A 60 -1.60 1.03 14.33
C SER A 60 -1.17 0.81 15.79
N GLY A 61 -0.19 -0.06 16.03
CA GLY A 61 0.40 -0.33 17.34
C GLY A 61 1.48 0.68 17.77
N GLY A 62 1.83 1.64 16.91
CA GLY A 62 2.87 2.64 17.15
C GLY A 62 2.42 4.06 16.82
N CYS A 63 3.01 4.67 15.78
CA CYS A 63 2.75 6.09 15.48
C CYS A 63 1.39 6.36 14.85
N ARG A 64 0.63 5.31 14.47
CA ARG A 64 -0.70 5.35 13.83
C ARG A 64 -0.72 6.09 12.49
N LYS A 65 0.44 6.26 11.85
CA LYS A 65 0.55 6.88 10.53
C LYS A 65 0.45 5.82 9.44
N TRP A 66 -0.18 6.21 8.35
CA TRP A 66 -0.17 5.48 7.09
C TRP A 66 1.15 5.72 6.34
N PHE A 67 1.60 4.73 5.58
CA PHE A 67 2.67 4.83 4.60
C PHE A 67 2.48 3.76 3.52
N ASN A 68 3.29 3.85 2.47
CA ASN A 68 3.24 2.93 1.36
C ASN A 68 4.50 2.07 1.33
N VAL A 69 4.38 0.88 0.78
CA VAL A 69 5.51 -0.01 0.49
C VAL A 69 5.35 -0.59 -0.91
N VAL A 70 6.45 -1.06 -1.48
CA VAL A 70 6.38 -2.05 -2.56
C VAL A 70 6.87 -3.37 -1.99
N ARG A 71 6.04 -4.40 -2.03
CA ARG A 71 6.37 -5.75 -1.56
C ARG A 71 6.14 -6.76 -2.67
N ASP A 72 7.03 -7.73 -2.85
CA ASP A 72 6.73 -8.86 -3.73
C ASP A 72 5.72 -9.79 -3.03
N THR A 73 4.53 -9.94 -3.58
CA THR A 73 3.46 -10.75 -2.98
C THR A 73 3.72 -12.26 -3.03
N ARG A 74 4.78 -12.71 -3.71
CA ARG A 74 5.18 -14.12 -3.80
C ARG A 74 6.20 -14.49 -2.72
N THR A 75 7.18 -13.61 -2.46
CA THR A 75 8.28 -13.85 -1.50
C THR A 75 8.11 -13.11 -0.19
N TYR A 76 7.28 -12.06 -0.19
CA TYR A 76 7.08 -11.10 0.89
C TYR A 76 8.25 -10.15 1.17
N ASP A 77 9.21 -10.07 0.26
CA ASP A 77 10.30 -9.10 0.36
C ASP A 77 9.81 -7.67 0.15
N PHE A 78 10.18 -6.76 1.05
CA PHE A 78 9.96 -5.33 0.87
C PHE A 78 11.03 -4.74 -0.03
N LEU A 79 10.60 -4.29 -1.20
CA LEU A 79 11.45 -3.69 -2.24
C LEU A 79 11.60 -2.18 -2.05
N ALA A 80 10.60 -1.53 -1.45
CA ALA A 80 10.67 -0.10 -1.11
C ALA A 80 9.71 0.28 0.03
N VAL A 81 10.03 1.36 0.73
CA VAL A 81 9.17 2.02 1.72
C VAL A 81 9.18 3.54 1.47
N TYR A 82 8.01 4.18 1.45
CA TYR A 82 7.87 5.59 1.10
C TYR A 82 6.64 6.23 1.76
N LYS A 83 6.59 7.57 1.83
CA LYS A 83 5.50 8.27 2.52
C LYS A 83 4.21 8.23 1.70
N PRO A 84 3.03 8.45 2.33
CA PRO A 84 1.73 8.36 1.66
C PRO A 84 1.58 9.17 0.37
N THR A 85 2.17 10.37 0.33
CA THR A 85 2.05 11.33 -0.77
C THR A 85 3.19 11.25 -1.77
N ASP A 86 4.22 10.44 -1.50
CA ASP A 86 5.34 10.28 -2.42
C ASP A 86 4.88 9.40 -3.61
N PRO A 87 5.36 9.67 -4.84
CA PRO A 87 5.04 8.84 -5.99
C PRO A 87 5.54 7.40 -5.78
N ARG A 88 4.90 6.44 -6.47
CA ARG A 88 5.36 5.05 -6.48
C ARG A 88 6.82 5.01 -7.01
N PRO A 89 7.77 4.42 -6.27
CA PRO A 89 9.14 4.29 -6.75
C PRO A 89 9.23 3.27 -7.90
N GLU A 90 10.15 3.51 -8.83
CA GLU A 90 10.54 2.52 -9.83
C GLU A 90 11.29 1.37 -9.15
N ILE A 91 10.91 0.14 -9.46
CA ILE A 91 11.54 -1.06 -8.91
C ILE A 91 12.18 -1.82 -10.07
N GLU A 92 13.51 -1.93 -10.04
CA GLU A 92 14.22 -2.84 -10.93
C GLU A 92 13.98 -4.28 -10.45
N VAL A 93 13.17 -5.02 -11.21
CA VAL A 93 12.94 -6.45 -10.96
C VAL A 93 14.04 -7.20 -11.71
N THR A 94 15.15 -7.50 -11.04
CA THR A 94 16.12 -8.46 -11.55
C THR A 94 15.45 -9.84 -11.63
N ARG A 95 15.36 -10.40 -12.85
CA ARG A 95 14.83 -11.74 -13.10
C ARG A 95 15.81 -12.81 -12.69
#